data_AF-A0A550CJ58-F1
#
_entry.id   AF-A0A550CJ58-F1
#
_cell.length_a   1.000
_cell.length_b   1.000
_cell.length_c   1.000
_cell.angle_alpha   90.00
_cell.angle_beta   90.00
_cell.angle_gamma   90.00
#
_symmetry.space_group_name_H-M   'P 1'
#
loop_
_entity.id
_entity.type
_entity.pdbx_description
1 polymer ?
#
loop_
_entity_poly.entity_id
_entity_poly.type
_entity_poly.pdbx_seq_one_letter_code
_entity_poly.pdbx_strand_id
1 'polypeptide(L)' 'MSNDDVKAAIKAKYEERDHIIREQWVKAMEARLVREELQKCHRAEGVNQQENCKWLAEKYMEKLEGSRIKGFKTVDV' A
#
# COMPACT_ATOMS: atom_id res chain seq x y z
N MET A 1 36.98 12.05 -4.49
CA MET A 1 35.76 11.66 -5.25
C MET A 1 35.54 12.73 -6.29
N SER A 2 35.35 12.37 -7.56
CA SER A 2 35.06 13.36 -8.60
C SER A 2 33.66 13.96 -8.38
N ASN A 3 33.41 15.15 -8.91
CA ASN A 3 32.08 15.77 -8.82
C ASN A 3 30.98 14.90 -9.46
N ASP A 4 31.34 14.08 -10.46
CA ASP A 4 30.42 13.18 -11.13
C ASP A 4 30.02 11.99 -10.24
N ASP A 5 30.95 11.48 -9.42
CA ASP A 5 30.67 10.42 -8.44
C ASP A 5 29.69 10.90 -7.36
N VAL A 6 29.88 12.15 -6.90
CA VAL A 6 28.99 12.77 -5.91
C VAL A 6 27.59 12.96 -6.49
N LYS A 7 27.49 13.41 -7.75
CA LYS A 7 26.21 13.58 -8.46
C LYS A 7 25.49 12.24 -8.65
N ALA A 8 26.21 11.18 -9.02
CA ALA A 8 25.66 9.84 -9.17
C ALA A 8 25.14 9.29 -7.82
N ALA A 9 25.89 9.46 -6.74
CA ALA A 9 25.47 9.04 -5.41
C ALA A 9 24.21 9.77 -4.91
N ILE A 10 24.09 11.07 -5.20
CA ILE A 10 22.90 11.85 -4.86
C ILE A 10 21.69 11.34 -5.65
N LYS A 11 21.85 11.12 -6.96
CA LYS A 11 20.76 10.60 -7.81
C LYS A 11 20.26 9.24 -7.32
N ALA A 12 21.17 8.31 -7.03
CA ALA A 12 20.80 6.99 -6.51
C ALA A 12 20.00 7.06 -5.20
N LYS A 13 20.34 8.00 -4.30
CA LYS A 13 19.58 8.22 -3.07
C LYS A 13 18.15 8.71 -3.31
N TYR A 14 17.93 9.54 -4.33
CA TYR A 14 16.58 9.98 -4.67
C TYR A 14 15.76 8.86 -5.31
N GLU A 15 16.36 8.08 -6.22
CA GLU A 15 15.70 6.94 -6.85
C GLU A 15 15.24 5.89 -5.83
N GLU A 16 16.07 5.59 -4.83
CA GLU A 16 15.71 4.68 -3.74
C GLU A 16 14.53 5.21 -2.91
N ARG A 17 14.54 6.51 -2.58
CA ARG A 17 13.43 7.14 -1.83
C ARG A 17 12.13 7.09 -2.62
N ASP A 18 12.19 7.36 -3.92
CA ASP A 18 11.02 7.30 -4.81
C ASP A 18 10.52 5.87 -5.00
N HIS A 19 11.41 4.88 -5.03
CA HIS A 19 11.05 3.47 -5.10
C HIS A 19 10.28 3.04 -3.85
N ILE A 20 10.79 3.36 -2.65
CA ILE A 20 10.11 3.07 -1.38
C ILE A 20 8.70 3.66 -1.35
N ILE A 21 8.53 4.92 -1.77
CA ILE A 21 7.23 5.59 -1.79
C ILE A 21 6.29 4.91 -2.80
N ARG A 22 6.78 4.56 -3.99
CA ARG A 22 5.99 3.86 -5.01
C ARG A 22 5.46 2.52 -4.51
N GLU A 23 6.31 1.71 -3.87
CA GLU A 23 5.90 0.43 -3.30
C GLU A 23 4.84 0.59 -2.20
N GLN A 24 4.93 1.63 -1.37
CA GLN A 24 3.90 1.94 -0.38
C GLN A 24 2.55 2.29 -1.04
N TRP A 25 2.58 3.05 -2.14
CA TRP A 25 1.37 3.36 -2.91
C TRP A 25 0.79 2.11 -3.57
N VAL A 26 1.61 1.20 -4.11
CA VAL A 26 1.13 -0.07 -4.67
C VAL A 26 0.35 -0.85 -3.62
N LYS A 27 0.89 -1.02 -2.41
CA LYS A 27 0.17 -1.68 -1.29
C LYS A 27 -1.12 -0.97 -0.90
N ALA A 28 -1.14 0.35 -0.91
CA ALA A 28 -2.35 1.13 -0.67
C ALA A 28 -3.42 0.88 -1.75
N MET A 29 -3.01 0.80 -3.02
CA MET A 29 -3.91 0.52 -4.14
C MET A 29 -4.42 -0.93 -4.13
N GLU A 30 -3.60 -1.90 -3.72
CA GLU A 30 -4.06 -3.29 -3.51
C GLU A 30 -5.17 -3.37 -2.47
N ALA A 31 -4.99 -2.73 -1.30
CA ALA A 31 -6.01 -2.69 -0.26
C ALA A 31 -7.30 -2.01 -0.76
N ARG A 32 -7.17 -0.97 -1.59
CA ARG A 32 -8.31 -0.28 -2.20
C ARG A 32 -9.11 -1.19 -3.14
N LEU A 33 -8.44 -1.99 -3.97
CA LEU A 33 -9.10 -2.95 -4.86
C LEU A 33 -9.91 -3.99 -4.06
N VAL A 34 -9.34 -4.53 -2.99
CA VAL A 34 -10.05 -5.49 -2.12
C VAL A 34 -11.25 -4.83 -1.45
N ARG A 35 -11.12 -3.57 -1.00
CA ARG A 35 -12.25 -2.80 -0.44
C ARG A 35 -13.38 -2.59 -1.45
N GLU A 36 -13.04 -2.24 -2.69
CA GLU A 36 -14.03 -2.04 -3.75
C GLU A 36 -14.78 -3.33 -4.06
N GLU A 37 -14.08 -4.46 -4.08
CA GLU A 37 -14.71 -5.77 -4.29
C GLU A 37 -15.58 -6.20 -3.10
N LEU A 38 -15.11 -5.96 -1.87
CA LEU A 38 -15.90 -6.18 -0.66
C LEU A 38 -17.20 -5.36 -0.67
N GLN A 39 -17.13 -4.10 -1.10
CA GLN A 39 -18.32 -3.25 -1.23
C GLN A 39 -19.32 -3.78 -2.26
N LYS A 40 -18.86 -4.34 -3.38
CA LYS A 40 -19.74 -4.98 -4.35
C LYS A 40 -20.39 -6.23 -3.75
N CYS A 41 -19.62 -7.08 -3.06
CA CYS A 41 -20.12 -8.27 -2.39
C CYS A 41 -21.21 -7.91 -1.37
N HIS A 42 -20.97 -6.91 -0.50
CA HIS A 42 -21.97 -6.43 0.46
C HIS A 42 -23.26 -5.94 -0.22
N ARG A 43 -23.15 -5.25 -1.36
CA ARG A 43 -24.33 -4.77 -2.12
C ARG A 43 -25.09 -5.92 -2.80
N ALA A 44 -24.39 -6.96 -3.25
CA ALA A 44 -24.99 -8.10 -3.93
C ALA A 44 -25.68 -9.07 -2.95
N GLU A 45 -25.02 -9.39 -1.83
CA GLU A 45 -25.49 -10.39 -0.86
C GLU A 45 -26.50 -9.85 0.15
N GLY A 46 -26.49 -8.53 0.40
CA GLY A 46 -27.40 -7.89 1.36
C GLY A 46 -27.24 -8.46 2.76
N VAL A 47 -28.27 -9.18 3.24
CA VAL A 47 -28.29 -9.78 4.59
C VAL A 47 -27.27 -10.91 4.73
N ASN A 48 -26.96 -11.63 3.64
CA ASN A 48 -26.06 -12.80 3.67
C ASN A 48 -24.57 -12.44 3.62
N GLN A 49 -24.23 -11.14 3.65
CA GLN A 49 -22.84 -10.67 3.53
C GLN A 49 -21.89 -11.24 4.60
N GLN A 50 -22.41 -11.58 5.79
CA GLN A 50 -21.59 -12.11 6.88
C GLN A 50 -21.01 -13.49 6.58
N GLU A 51 -21.70 -14.31 5.80
CA GLU A 51 -21.22 -15.63 5.41
C GLU A 51 -20.45 -15.55 4.09
N ASN A 52 -21.04 -14.92 3.08
CA ASN A 52 -20.53 -14.96 1.71
C ASN A 52 -19.35 -14.01 1.46
N CYS A 53 -19.27 -12.87 2.19
CA CYS A 53 -18.21 -11.87 2.01
C CYS A 53 -17.12 -11.93 3.09
N LYS A 54 -17.18 -12.88 4.03
CA LYS A 54 -16.24 -12.99 5.17
C LYS A 54 -14.78 -13.04 4.73
N TRP A 55 -14.48 -13.87 3.73
CA TRP A 55 -13.11 -14.04 3.22
C TRP A 55 -12.55 -12.75 2.60
N LEU A 56 -13.40 -11.91 1.96
CA LEU A 56 -13.00 -10.60 1.46
C LEU A 56 -12.73 -9.62 2.60
N ALA A 57 -13.54 -9.68 3.65
CA ALA A 57 -13.34 -8.86 4.84
C ALA A 57 -12.04 -9.20 5.55
N GLU A 58 -11.74 -10.49 5.75
CA GLU A 58 -10.48 -10.97 6.34
C GLU A 58 -9.28 -10.55 5.49
N LYS A 59 -9.35 -10.74 4.16
CA LYS A 59 -8.31 -10.31 3.23
C LYS A 59 -8.10 -8.79 3.23
N TYR A 60 -9.17 -8.02 3.36
CA TYR A 60 -9.07 -6.56 3.47
C TYR A 60 -8.36 -6.16 4.77
N MET A 61 -8.69 -6.80 5.89
CA MET A 61 -8.05 -6.53 7.18
C MET A 61 -6.55 -6.85 7.15
N GLU A 62 -6.15 -7.98 6.56
CA GLU A 62 -4.75 -8.35 6.36
C GLU A 62 -4.00 -7.27 5.54
N LYS A 63 -4.59 -6.80 4.45
CA LYS A 63 -3.98 -5.77 3.60
C LYS A 63 -3.93 -4.39 4.26
N LEU A 64 -4.87 -4.09 5.16
CA LEU A 64 -4.99 -2.78 5.82
C LEU A 64 -3.79 -2.46 6.72
N GLU A 65 -3.24 -3.48 7.39
CA GLU A 65 -2.07 -3.30 8.27
C GLU A 65 -0.83 -2.82 7.51
N GLY A 66 -0.66 -3.32 6.27
CA GLY A 66 0.48 -2.99 5.41
C GLY A 66 0.27 -1.82 4.45
N SER A 67 -0.97 -1.32 4.32
CA SER A 67 -1.32 -0.32 3.29
C SER A 67 -1.03 1.14 3.69
N ARG A 68 -0.68 1.41 4.96
CA ARG A 68 -0.43 2.78 5.42
C ARG A 68 0.87 3.32 4.84
N ILE A 69 0.76 4.45 4.13
CA ILE A 69 1.91 5.18 3.61
C ILE A 69 2.61 5.87 4.79
N LYS A 70 3.87 5.51 5.04
CA LYS A 70 4.73 6.04 6.10
C LYS A 70 5.77 7.03 5.56
N GLY A 71 5.97 7.07 4.24
CA GLY A 71 7.04 7.83 3.60
C GLY A 71 8.39 7.11 3.66
N PHE A 72 9.45 7.78 3.22
CA PHE A 72 10.81 7.23 3.18
C PHE A 72 11.60 7.44 4.49
N LYS A 73 11.14 8.34 5.37
CA LYS A 73 11.84 8.70 6.61
C LYS A 73 10.99 8.28 7.80
N THR A 74 11.51 7.39 8.64
CA THR A 74 10.94 7.10 9.95
C THR A 74 11.35 8.22 10.91
N VAL A 75 10.36 8.84 11.56
CA VAL A 75 10.56 9.77 12.66
C VAL A 75 9.97 9.08 13.87
N ASP A 76 10.82 8.52 14.72
CA ASP A 76 10.40 7.98 16.00
C ASP A 76 10.13 9.18 16.93
N VAL A 77 8.93 9.23 17.52
CA VAL A 77 8.51 10.24 18.51
C VAL A 77 8.67 9.65 19.90
#